data_AF-A0A924VVK8-F1
#
_entry.id   AF-A0A924VVK8-F1
#
_cell.length_a   1.000
_cell.length_b   1.000
_cell.length_c   1.000
_cell.angle_alpha   90.00
_cell.angle_beta   90.00
_cell.angle_gamma   90.00
#
_symmetry.space_group_name_H-M   'P 1'
#
loop_
_entity.id
_entity.type
_entity.pdbx_description
1 polymer ?
#
loop_
_entity_poly.entity_id
_entity_poly.type
_entity_poly.pdbx_seq_one_letter_code
_entity_poly.pdbx_strand_id
1 'polypeptide(L)' 'MNLLQSISAEQIRTDLPDLLIGDTVKVHVKVKEGTRERIQMFEGTIIRKKHGGIQE' A
#
# COMPACT_ATOMS: atom_id res chain seq x y z
N MET A 1 11.27 -24.89 0.93
CA MET A 1 11.22 -23.61 0.20
C MET A 1 9.81 -23.42 -0.32
N ASN A 2 9.03 -22.51 0.26
CA ASN A 2 7.67 -22.21 -0.19
C ASN A 2 7.72 -21.34 -1.45
N LEU A 3 7.43 -21.93 -2.61
CA LEU A 3 7.50 -21.27 -3.93
C LEU A 3 6.68 -19.97 -4.00
N LEU A 4 5.54 -19.93 -3.28
CA LEU A 4 4.70 -18.74 -3.15
C LEU A 4 5.43 -17.56 -2.50
N GLN A 5 6.34 -17.83 -1.57
CA GLN A 5 7.07 -16.81 -0.83
C GLN A 5 8.10 -16.10 -1.73
N SER A 6 8.79 -16.86 -2.59
CA SER A 6 9.72 -16.34 -3.60
C SER A 6 9.03 -15.43 -4.63
N ILE A 7 7.85 -15.82 -5.11
CA ILE A 7 7.07 -15.01 -6.07
C ILE A 7 6.54 -13.74 -5.39
N SER A 8 6.08 -13.85 -4.14
CA SER A 8 5.59 -12.68 -3.39
C SER A 8 6.70 -11.70 -3.05
N ALA A 9 7.95 -12.15 -2.86
CA ALA A 9 9.05 -11.25 -2.55
C ALA A 9 9.34 -10.27 -3.69
N GLU A 10 9.14 -10.68 -4.94
CA GLU A 10 9.38 -9.84 -6.14
C GLU A 10 8.36 -8.72 -6.31
N GLN A 11 7.16 -8.84 -5.74
CA GLN A 11 6.13 -7.77 -5.83
C GLN A 11 6.05 -6.90 -4.56
N ILE A 12 6.96 -7.08 -3.61
CA ILE A 12 7.10 -6.16 -2.47
C ILE A 12 7.70 -4.86 -2.98
N ARG A 13 6.97 -3.77 -2.76
CA ARG A 13 7.43 -2.42 -3.05
C ARG A 13 8.46 -1.97 -2.04
N THR A 14 9.66 -1.64 -2.52
CA THR A 14 10.77 -1.13 -1.69
C THR A 14 10.86 0.40 -1.67
N ASP A 15 9.98 1.08 -2.43
CA ASP A 15 9.96 2.52 -2.60
C ASP A 15 9.06 3.27 -1.60
N LEU A 16 8.46 2.55 -0.64
CA LEU A 16 7.59 3.13 0.36
C LEU A 16 8.39 3.63 1.57
N PRO A 17 8.06 4.80 2.14
CA PRO A 17 8.67 5.26 3.38
C PRO A 17 8.28 4.35 4.56
N ASP A 18 9.08 4.36 5.62
CA ASP A 18 8.71 3.69 6.87
C ASP A 18 7.46 4.36 7.46
N LEU A 19 6.35 3.62 7.50
CA LEU A 19 5.06 4.07 8.01
C LEU A 19 4.75 3.41 9.34
N LEU A 20 4.47 4.22 10.37
CA LEU A 20 4.14 3.78 11.71
C LEU A 20 2.68 4.12 12.09
N ILE A 21 2.15 3.38 13.06
CA ILE A 21 0.82 3.68 13.62
C ILE A 21 0.91 5.01 14.37
N GLY A 22 0.00 5.94 14.04
CA GLY A 22 0.00 7.31 14.56
C GLY A 22 0.51 8.35 13.56
N ASP A 23 1.17 7.95 12.47
CA ASP A 23 1.62 8.90 11.45
C ASP A 23 0.44 9.45 10.64
N THR A 24 0.49 10.74 10.30
CA THR A 24 -0.44 11.36 9.36
C THR A 24 0.12 11.26 7.95
N VAL A 25 -0.62 10.61 7.05
CA VAL A 25 -0.20 10.33 5.69
C VAL A 25 -1.16 10.91 4.66
N LYS A 26 -0.62 11.29 3.51
CA LYS A 26 -1.40 11.63 2.31
C LYS A 26 -1.25 10.51 1.28
N VAL A 27 -2.35 9.78 1.05
CA VAL A 27 -2.41 8.66 0.12
C VAL A 27 -3.04 9.11 -1.19
N HIS A 28 -2.38 8.82 -2.31
CA HIS A 28 -2.89 9.08 -3.64
C HIS A 28 -3.50 7.79 -4.19
N VAL A 29 -4.84 7.71 -4.21
CA VAL A 29 -5.57 6.56 -4.73
C VAL A 29 -5.90 6.79 -6.20
N LYS A 30 -5.45 5.89 -7.06
CA LYS A 30 -5.85 5.89 -8.46
C LYS A 30 -7.23 5.23 -8.60
N VAL A 31 -8.23 6.02 -8.93
CA VAL A 31 -9.62 5.56 -9.13
C VAL A 31 -9.93 5.54 -10.62
N LYS A 32 -10.38 4.40 -11.14
CA LYS A 32 -10.80 4.22 -12.53
C LYS A 32 -12.30 3.96 -12.60
N GLU A 33 -13.04 4.92 -13.15
CA GLU A 33 -14.49 4.84 -13.36
C GLU A 33 -14.75 4.77 -14.88
N GLY A 34 -14.90 3.55 -15.39
CA GLY A 34 -15.06 3.29 -16.82
C GLY A 34 -13.83 3.69 -17.64
N THR A 35 -13.97 4.71 -18.50
CA THR A 35 -12.89 5.25 -19.35
C THR A 35 -12.11 6.39 -18.70
N ARG A 36 -12.55 6.92 -17.55
CA ARG A 36 -11.88 8.03 -16.86
C ARG A 36 -11.06 7.52 -15.69
N GLU A 37 -9.83 8.01 -15.60
CA GLU A 37 -8.92 7.76 -14.48
C GLU A 37 -8.72 9.08 -13.73
N ARG A 38 -8.88 9.06 -12.40
CA ARG A 38 -8.60 10.20 -11.52
C ARG A 38 -7.69 9.76 -10.37
N ILE A 39 -6.87 10.68 -9.88
CA ILE A 39 -6.12 10.49 -8.63
C ILE A 39 -6.89 11.21 -7.54
N GLN A 40 -7.37 10.46 -6.56
CA GLN A 40 -8.04 10.98 -5.39
C GLN A 40 -7.06 10.99 -4.22
N MET A 41 -6.88 12.16 -3.60
CA MET A 41 -6.06 12.31 -2.41
C MET A 41 -6.89 12.02 -1.16
N PHE A 42 -6.34 11.21 -0.26
CA PHE A 42 -6.89 10.96 1.07
C PHE A 42 -5.84 11.31 2.11
N GLU A 43 -6.20 12.12 3.10
CA GLU A 43 -5.33 12.49 4.21
C GLU A 43 -5.92 11.94 5.51
N GLY A 44 -5.09 11.30 6.32
CA GLY A 44 -5.54 10.76 7.60
C GLY A 44 -4.42 10.13 8.40
N THR A 45 -4.76 9.75 9.63
CA THR A 45 -3.82 9.10 10.56
C THR A 45 -3.88 7.58 10.42
N ILE A 46 -2.73 6.93 10.41
CA ILE A 46 -2.65 5.46 10.42
C ILE A 46 -3.13 4.95 11.78
N ILE A 47 -4.30 4.33 11.80
CA ILE A 47 -4.90 3.75 13.02
C ILE A 47 -4.43 2.32 13.30
N ARG A 48 -3.97 1.60 12.26
CA ARG A 48 -3.55 0.20 12.36
C ARG A 48 -2.80 -0.25 11.11
N LYS A 49 -1.77 -1.10 11.28
CA LYS A 49 -1.17 -1.95 10.24
C LYS A 49 -1.50 -3.42 10.56
N LYS A 50 -1.83 -4.26 9.57
CA LYS A 50 -2.19 -5.69 9.75
C LYS A 50 -1.38 -6.55 8.78
N HIS A 51 -1.08 -7.80 9.15
CA HIS A 51 -0.28 -8.74 8.34
C HIS A 51 1.16 -8.24 8.09
N GLY A 52 1.84 -8.81 7.08
CA GLY A 52 3.21 -8.47 6.71
C GLY A 52 3.55 -8.91 5.28
N GLY A 53 4.57 -8.29 4.69
CA GLY A 53 4.96 -8.53 3.30
C GLY A 53 3.93 -7.98 2.30
N ILE A 54 3.60 -8.73 1.25
CA ILE A 54 2.58 -8.34 0.26
C ILE A 54 1.18 -8.18 0.87
N GLN A 55 0.90 -8.84 1.99
CA GLN A 55 -0.44 -8.86 2.59
C GLN A 55 -0.66 -7.71 3.61
N GLU A 56 0.35 -6.85 3.82
CA GLU A 56 0.26 -5.69 4.73
C GLU A 56 -0.77 -4.64 4.28
#